data_AF-A0A5C8TE51-F1
#
_entry.id   AF-A0A5C8TE51-F1
#
_cell.length_a   1.000
_cell.length_b   1.000
_cell.length_c   1.000
_cell.angle_alpha   90.00
_cell.angle_beta   90.00
_cell.angle_gamma   90.00
#
_symmetry.space_group_name_H-M   'P 1'
#
loop_
_entity.id
_entity.type
_entity.pdbx_description
1 polymer ?
#
loop_
_entity_poly.entity_id
_entity_poly.type
_entity_poly.pdbx_seq_one_letter_code
_entity_poly.pdbx_strand_id
1 'polypeptide(L)'
;DLARGGFIDVTSQTRPQETSVPSAATLGLRSLPSRLIGQSRAKTLCEKPKAEQIAITVPAIIDRSTFDAVSATLQARDPRVTAPRVVTGPILLTGLATCATCGGPMTLRTGTSRSGDVHRYYSCSTSGRMGKTACKGRAIRMDALDALVVDNLIERLLQPDRLTATLAMLWAGRAQKSAEVDGRVTALQAEVRTSEDKLNRLYGLIEEGLTELDDILRDRLAGLKLDRDRARTALDRIRVAQQPPAVLAPELIEQFGRLMRENVTAGEIPFRKAWLQAIVDRIEVDDSVIRIVGDRSSLEQAVAMNQTGAMPVVRSFGRKWRARKDSNL
;
A
#
# COMPACT_ATOMS: atom_id res chain seq x y z
N ASP A 1 78.11 17.14 -17.90
CA ASP A 1 78.61 18.20 -17.01
C ASP A 1 77.61 18.56 -15.95
N LEU A 2 78.08 18.48 -14.71
CA LEU A 2 77.63 19.07 -13.43
C LEU A 2 76.14 19.01 -13.07
N ALA A 3 75.68 18.18 -12.12
CA ALA A 3 76.01 18.08 -10.68
C ALA A 3 75.50 19.26 -9.82
N ARG A 4 74.60 18.94 -8.86
CA ARG A 4 74.38 19.49 -7.50
C ARG A 4 73.16 18.75 -6.90
N GLY A 5 73.19 17.95 -5.84
CA GLY A 5 74.18 17.70 -4.79
C GLY A 5 73.80 18.42 -3.48
N GLY A 6 73.44 17.67 -2.42
CA GLY A 6 73.32 18.10 -1.02
C GLY A 6 72.20 17.39 -0.24
N PHE A 7 72.39 16.21 0.39
CA PHE A 7 72.92 15.91 1.74
C PHE A 7 72.10 16.52 2.92
N ILE A 8 71.24 15.75 3.60
CA ILE A 8 71.39 15.02 4.90
C ILE A 8 71.43 15.96 6.14
N ASP A 9 70.46 15.86 7.05
CA ASP A 9 70.76 15.35 8.41
C ASP A 9 69.54 14.86 9.21
N VAL A 10 69.79 13.79 9.96
CA VAL A 10 68.90 13.08 10.87
C VAL A 10 69.19 13.57 12.27
N THR A 11 68.15 13.87 13.06
CA THR A 11 68.29 13.85 14.53
C THR A 11 67.04 13.32 15.17
N SER A 12 67.15 12.07 15.60
CA SER A 12 66.27 11.38 16.55
C SER A 12 66.55 11.85 17.98
N GLN A 13 65.53 12.17 18.76
CA GLN A 13 65.50 11.88 20.20
C GLN A 13 64.05 11.88 20.76
N THR A 14 63.67 10.69 21.23
CA THR A 14 62.57 10.27 22.13
C THR A 14 62.49 11.12 23.42
N ARG A 15 61.33 11.49 24.01
CA ARG A 15 60.33 10.77 24.86
C ARG A 15 59.45 11.87 25.55
N PRO A 16 58.38 11.61 26.35
CA PRO A 16 57.62 10.37 26.60
C PRO A 16 56.08 10.55 26.44
N GLN A 17 55.39 9.43 26.71
CA GLN A 17 53.95 9.19 26.70
C GLN A 17 53.16 10.00 27.74
N GLU A 18 51.97 10.44 27.37
CA GLU A 18 50.80 10.46 28.27
C GLU A 18 49.58 9.88 27.56
N THR A 19 48.98 8.92 28.23
CA THR A 19 47.85 8.09 27.83
C THR A 19 46.54 8.86 27.92
N SER A 20 45.75 8.88 26.85
CA SER A 20 44.29 9.03 26.97
C SER A 20 43.56 8.21 25.90
N VAL A 21 42.69 7.31 26.37
CA VAL A 21 41.75 6.48 25.60
C VAL A 21 40.41 6.60 26.35
N PRO A 22 39.24 6.39 25.73
CA PRO A 22 38.56 7.21 24.73
C PRO A 22 37.18 7.70 25.25
N SER A 23 36.74 8.90 24.89
CA SER A 23 35.35 9.30 25.20
C SER A 23 34.38 8.70 24.19
N ALA A 24 33.35 8.03 24.73
CA ALA A 24 32.35 7.25 24.02
C ALA A 24 31.71 8.02 22.86
N ALA A 25 31.96 7.57 21.64
CA ALA A 25 31.19 7.96 20.47
C ALA A 25 29.72 7.54 20.69
N THR A 26 28.88 8.55 20.87
CA THR A 26 27.44 8.48 21.03
C THR A 26 26.82 7.69 19.87
N LEU A 27 26.50 6.41 20.11
CA LEU A 27 25.53 5.68 19.32
C LEU A 27 24.21 6.46 19.40
N GLY A 28 23.78 7.00 18.26
CA GLY A 28 22.52 7.70 18.12
C GLY A 28 21.35 6.78 18.46
N LEU A 29 20.92 6.81 19.71
CA LEU A 29 19.60 6.37 20.14
C LEU A 29 18.58 7.21 19.37
N ARG A 30 18.13 6.71 18.22
CA ARG A 30 16.89 7.19 17.59
C ARG A 30 15.81 7.06 18.65
N SER A 31 15.29 8.19 19.12
CA SER A 31 14.25 8.21 20.15
C SER A 31 13.11 7.29 19.73
N LEU A 32 12.82 6.30 20.57
CA LEU A 32 11.64 5.46 20.38
C LEU A 32 10.40 6.37 20.37
N PRO A 33 9.39 6.08 19.53
CA PRO A 33 8.19 6.90 19.48
C PRO A 33 7.50 6.89 20.85
N SER A 34 7.48 8.04 21.52
CA SER A 34 6.81 8.21 22.81
C SER A 34 5.34 8.53 22.58
N ARG A 35 4.45 7.87 23.34
CA ARG A 35 3.02 8.19 23.32
C ARG A 35 2.67 8.93 24.61
N LEU A 36 2.11 10.13 24.46
CA LEU A 36 1.68 10.98 25.59
C LEU A 36 0.29 10.53 26.05
N ILE A 37 0.16 10.16 27.32
CA ILE A 37 -1.12 9.80 27.95
C ILE A 37 -1.65 11.01 28.75
N GLY A 38 -2.98 11.19 28.72
CA GLY A 38 -3.65 12.22 29.53
C GLY A 38 -3.66 13.62 28.90
N GLN A 39 -3.59 13.71 27.56
CA GLN A 39 -3.46 14.98 26.83
C GLN A 39 -4.62 15.96 27.07
N SER A 40 -5.83 15.48 27.37
CA SER A 40 -7.02 16.32 27.55
C SER A 40 -7.73 16.04 28.88
N ARG A 41 -8.30 17.06 29.51
CA ARG A 41 -9.18 16.89 30.68
C ARG A 41 -10.49 16.22 30.26
N ALA A 42 -10.86 15.12 30.93
CA ALA A 42 -12.03 14.32 30.57
C ALA A 42 -13.37 15.10 30.59
N LYS A 43 -13.50 16.13 31.45
CA LYS A 43 -14.73 16.93 31.59
C LYS A 43 -14.80 18.14 30.66
N THR A 44 -13.67 18.76 30.32
CA THR A 44 -13.64 20.04 29.58
C THR A 44 -13.00 19.92 28.20
N LEU A 45 -12.42 18.78 27.84
CA LEU A 45 -11.68 18.53 26.60
C LEU A 45 -10.51 19.50 26.32
N CYS A 46 -10.22 20.44 27.23
CA CYS A 46 -9.04 21.31 27.15
C CYS A 46 -7.75 20.50 27.30
N GLU A 47 -6.72 20.88 26.55
CA GLU A 47 -5.39 20.31 26.67
C GLU A 47 -4.80 20.55 28.07
N LYS A 48 -4.20 19.51 28.64
CA LYS A 48 -3.45 19.61 29.89
C LYS A 48 -2.06 20.19 29.62
N PRO A 49 -1.52 21.00 30.55
CA PRO A 49 -0.16 21.53 30.43
C PRO A 49 0.84 20.38 30.25
N LYS A 50 1.90 20.63 29.45
CA LYS A 50 2.90 19.61 29.06
C LYS A 50 3.54 18.90 30.26
N ALA A 51 3.64 19.56 31.40
CA ALA A 51 4.18 19.00 32.64
C ALA A 51 3.32 17.88 33.26
N GLU A 52 2.01 17.84 32.96
CA GLU A 52 1.09 16.80 33.43
C GLU A 52 0.96 15.63 32.42
N GLN A 53 1.66 15.72 31.28
CA GLN A 53 1.59 14.70 30.23
C GLN A 53 2.66 13.64 30.50
N ILE A 54 2.22 12.40 30.72
CA ILE A 54 3.11 11.27 30.98
C ILE A 54 3.54 10.68 29.63
N ALA A 55 4.82 10.81 29.31
CA ALA A 55 5.41 10.17 28.14
C ALA A 55 5.80 8.74 28.48
N ILE A 56 5.13 7.76 27.86
CA ILE A 56 5.52 6.36 27.97
C ILE A 56 6.21 5.93 26.69
N THR A 57 7.37 5.32 26.83
CA THR A 57 8.09 4.68 25.72
C THR A 57 7.40 3.37 25.39
N VAL A 58 6.78 3.30 24.22
CA VAL A 58 6.07 2.10 23.76
C VAL A 58 6.87 1.49 22.60
N PRO A 59 7.25 0.21 22.68
CA PRO A 59 7.94 -0.45 21.57
C PRO A 59 7.00 -0.55 20.35
N ALA A 60 7.54 -0.27 19.16
CA ALA A 60 6.77 -0.33 17.92
C ALA A 60 6.43 -1.80 17.59
N ILE A 61 5.14 -2.10 17.51
CA ILE A 61 4.62 -3.45 17.21
C ILE A 61 4.64 -3.71 15.69
N ILE A 62 4.48 -2.65 14.90
CA ILE A 62 4.43 -2.68 13.44
C ILE A 62 5.48 -1.73 12.87
N ASP A 63 6.00 -2.05 11.69
CA ASP A 63 6.95 -1.21 11.00
C ASP A 63 6.28 0.09 10.51
N ARG A 64 7.10 1.11 10.28
CA ARG A 64 6.60 2.43 9.91
C ARG A 64 5.95 2.45 8.53
N SER A 65 6.50 1.69 7.58
CA SER A 65 5.97 1.66 6.21
C SER A 65 4.58 1.05 6.13
N THR A 66 4.33 -0.02 6.89
CA THR A 66 3.01 -0.65 7.03
C THR A 66 2.03 0.30 7.71
N PHE A 67 2.45 0.98 8.79
CA PHE A 67 1.60 1.96 9.47
C PHE A 67 1.20 3.12 8.54
N ASP A 68 2.16 3.70 7.82
CA ASP A 68 1.92 4.83 6.93
C ASP A 68 1.01 4.43 5.75
N ALA A 69 1.18 3.23 5.19
CA ALA A 69 0.30 2.69 4.14
C ALA A 69 -1.15 2.49 4.62
N VAL A 70 -1.34 1.94 5.82
CA VAL A 70 -2.67 1.77 6.43
C VAL A 70 -3.29 3.13 6.76
N SER A 71 -2.50 4.05 7.31
CA SER A 71 -2.95 5.41 7.63
C SER A 71 -3.44 6.15 6.39
N ALA A 72 -2.70 6.09 5.28
CA ALA A 72 -3.11 6.65 4.00
C ALA A 72 -4.44 6.03 3.50
N THR A 73 -4.59 4.71 3.64
CA THR A 73 -5.83 4.00 3.28
C THR A 73 -7.02 4.45 4.13
N LEU A 74 -6.81 4.65 5.44
CA LEU A 74 -7.85 5.13 6.36
C LEU A 74 -8.26 6.58 6.05
N GLN A 75 -7.30 7.45 5.76
CA GLN A 75 -7.57 8.85 5.39
C GLN A 75 -8.36 8.95 4.09
N ALA A 76 -7.98 8.19 3.06
CA ALA A 76 -8.72 8.17 1.78
C ALA A 76 -10.17 7.66 1.94
N ARG A 77 -10.39 6.76 2.89
CA ARG A 77 -11.71 6.17 3.22
C ARG A 77 -12.46 6.91 4.32
N ASP A 78 -11.94 8.02 4.84
CA ASP A 78 -12.59 8.76 5.91
C ASP A 78 -13.98 9.23 5.41
N PRO A 79 -15.09 8.88 6.11
CA PRO A 79 -16.43 9.35 5.73
C PRO A 79 -16.60 10.87 5.67
N ARG A 80 -15.70 11.65 6.28
CA ARG A 80 -15.65 13.12 6.13
C ARG A 80 -15.07 13.57 4.78
N VAL A 81 -14.20 12.75 4.19
CA VAL A 81 -13.55 13.02 2.90
C VAL A 81 -14.36 12.35 1.77
N THR A 82 -14.64 11.06 1.91
CA THR A 82 -15.40 10.26 0.94
C THR A 82 -16.75 9.89 1.54
N ALA A 83 -17.81 10.56 1.09
CA ALA A 83 -19.16 10.30 1.60
C ALA A 83 -19.58 8.83 1.35
N PRO A 84 -20.21 8.13 2.32
CA PRO A 84 -20.53 6.70 2.18
C PRO A 84 -21.40 6.33 0.96
N ARG A 85 -22.22 7.26 0.46
CA ARG A 85 -23.02 7.07 -0.76
C ARG A 85 -22.18 7.05 -2.04
N VAL A 86 -20.96 7.60 -2.01
CA VAL A 86 -19.99 7.46 -3.10
C VAL A 86 -19.57 6.01 -3.25
N VAL A 87 -19.50 5.24 -2.17
CA VAL A 87 -19.07 3.83 -2.22
C VAL A 87 -20.24 2.86 -2.31
N THR A 88 -21.31 3.07 -1.55
CA THR A 88 -22.46 2.13 -1.43
C THR A 88 -23.73 2.58 -2.15
N GLY A 89 -23.70 3.73 -2.84
CA GLY A 89 -24.87 4.29 -3.50
C GLY A 89 -25.28 3.53 -4.77
N PRO A 90 -26.57 3.54 -5.14
CA PRO A 90 -27.13 2.80 -6.28
C PRO A 90 -26.82 3.43 -7.65
N ILE A 91 -25.94 4.42 -7.70
CA ILE A 91 -25.62 5.15 -8.93
C ILE A 91 -24.18 4.82 -9.30
N LEU A 92 -24.00 4.37 -10.55
CA LEU A 92 -22.77 3.80 -11.06
C LEU A 92 -21.59 4.79 -11.01
N LEU A 93 -21.76 5.98 -11.60
CA LEU A 93 -20.65 6.93 -11.78
C LEU A 93 -20.54 7.98 -10.66
N THR A 94 -21.22 7.77 -9.53
CA THR A 94 -21.15 8.70 -8.40
C THR A 94 -19.75 8.69 -7.79
N GLY A 95 -19.13 9.87 -7.74
CA GLY A 95 -17.75 10.07 -7.26
C GLY A 95 -16.68 9.92 -8.34
N LEU A 96 -17.04 9.49 -9.55
CA LEU A 96 -16.14 9.40 -10.71
C LEU A 96 -16.43 10.50 -11.74
N ALA A 97 -17.70 10.81 -11.96
CA ALA A 97 -18.10 11.82 -12.95
C ALA A 97 -17.83 13.26 -12.47
N THR A 98 -17.12 14.03 -13.30
CA THR A 98 -16.72 15.42 -13.06
C THR A 98 -16.99 16.27 -14.29
N CYS A 99 -17.27 17.56 -14.07
CA CYS A 99 -17.52 18.49 -15.16
C CYS A 99 -16.20 19.01 -15.75
N ALA A 100 -16.00 18.90 -17.05
CA ALA A 100 -14.77 19.34 -17.71
C ALA A 100 -14.48 20.86 -17.61
N THR A 101 -15.50 21.70 -17.40
CA THR A 101 -15.30 23.17 -17.32
C THR A 101 -14.91 23.67 -15.94
N CYS A 102 -15.53 23.15 -14.88
CA CYS A 102 -15.29 23.65 -13.53
C CYS A 102 -14.58 22.64 -12.62
N GLY A 103 -14.28 21.43 -13.12
CA GLY A 103 -13.71 20.32 -12.34
C GLY A 103 -14.63 19.78 -11.24
N GLY A 104 -15.83 20.35 -11.07
CA GLY A 104 -16.74 20.03 -9.99
C GLY A 104 -17.40 18.66 -10.19
N PRO A 105 -17.80 17.98 -9.10
CA PRO A 105 -18.42 16.67 -9.20
C PRO A 105 -19.80 16.77 -9.87
N MET A 106 -20.17 15.75 -10.62
CA MET A 106 -21.51 15.62 -11.17
C MET A 106 -22.42 14.84 -10.20
N THR A 107 -23.62 15.34 -10.01
CA THR A 107 -24.63 14.78 -9.09
C THR A 107 -25.89 14.40 -9.85
N LEU A 108 -26.59 13.37 -9.35
CA LEU A 108 -27.88 12.96 -9.87
C LEU A 108 -28.92 14.07 -9.70
N ARG A 109 -29.59 14.42 -10.80
CA ARG A 109 -30.85 15.17 -10.82
C ARG A 109 -31.92 14.34 -11.49
N THR A 110 -33.09 14.32 -10.89
CA THR A 110 -34.28 13.66 -11.42
C THR A 110 -35.29 14.70 -11.85
N GLY A 111 -35.85 14.52 -13.05
CA GLY A 111 -37.00 15.29 -13.53
C GLY A 111 -38.14 14.32 -13.86
N THR A 112 -39.34 14.63 -13.39
CA THR A 112 -40.54 13.85 -13.69
C THR A 112 -41.26 14.48 -14.88
N SER A 113 -41.55 13.68 -15.91
CA SER A 113 -42.32 14.13 -17.07
C SER A 113 -43.80 14.35 -16.70
N ARG A 114 -44.54 15.06 -17.55
CA ARG A 114 -45.98 15.24 -17.39
C ARG A 114 -46.76 13.91 -17.42
N SER A 115 -46.18 12.88 -18.05
CA SER A 115 -46.72 11.52 -18.17
C SER A 115 -46.43 10.64 -16.94
N GLY A 116 -45.65 11.13 -15.98
CA GLY A 116 -45.26 10.39 -14.76
C GLY A 116 -43.90 9.71 -14.82
N ASP A 117 -43.20 9.74 -15.95
CA ASP A 117 -41.91 9.08 -16.11
C ASP A 117 -40.77 9.85 -15.43
N VAL A 118 -39.94 9.15 -14.65
CA VAL A 118 -38.80 9.75 -13.95
C VAL A 118 -37.53 9.64 -14.81
N HIS A 119 -37.07 10.78 -15.33
CA HIS A 119 -35.82 10.88 -16.06
C HIS A 119 -34.66 11.22 -15.12
N ARG A 120 -33.52 10.53 -15.31
CA ARG A 120 -32.32 10.66 -14.49
C ARG A 120 -31.18 11.28 -15.29
N TYR A 121 -30.53 12.29 -14.73
CA TYR A 121 -29.42 13.01 -15.36
C TYR A 121 -28.25 13.15 -14.39
N TYR A 122 -27.03 13.01 -14.90
CA TYR A 122 -25.86 13.54 -14.23
C TYR A 122 -25.76 15.02 -14.55
N SER A 123 -25.71 15.87 -13.52
CA SER A 123 -25.64 17.32 -13.68
C SER A 123 -24.49 17.89 -12.86
N CYS A 124 -23.85 18.95 -13.36
CA CYS A 124 -22.80 19.64 -12.63
C CYS A 124 -23.33 20.16 -11.27
N SER A 125 -22.70 19.75 -10.17
CA SER A 125 -23.11 20.19 -8.84
C SER A 125 -22.78 21.66 -8.57
N THR A 126 -21.65 22.14 -9.08
CA THR A 126 -21.20 23.54 -8.90
C THR A 126 -22.21 24.53 -9.47
N SER A 127 -22.69 24.33 -10.71
CA SER A 127 -23.75 25.16 -11.27
C SER A 127 -25.07 25.04 -10.50
N GLY A 128 -25.36 23.84 -9.97
CA GLY A 128 -26.56 23.60 -9.18
C GLY A 128 -26.57 24.26 -7.80
N ARG A 129 -25.38 24.56 -7.24
CA ARG A 129 -25.22 25.20 -5.92
C ARG A 129 -24.93 26.70 -6.02
N MET A 130 -24.09 27.09 -6.97
CA MET A 130 -23.56 28.45 -7.09
C MET A 130 -24.14 29.21 -8.31
N GLY A 131 -25.00 28.57 -9.10
CA GLY A 131 -25.64 29.18 -10.26
C GLY A 131 -24.79 29.14 -11.53
N LYS A 132 -25.36 29.69 -12.62
CA LYS A 132 -24.75 29.68 -13.97
C LYS A 132 -23.48 30.54 -14.09
N THR A 133 -23.26 31.45 -13.15
CA THR A 133 -22.06 32.28 -13.05
C THR A 133 -20.82 31.45 -12.72
N ALA A 134 -20.97 30.37 -11.94
CA ALA A 134 -19.87 29.51 -11.55
C ALA A 134 -19.56 28.40 -12.58
N CYS A 135 -20.57 27.94 -13.33
CA CYS A 135 -20.40 26.98 -14.42
C CYS A 135 -21.63 26.99 -15.34
N LYS A 136 -21.44 26.76 -16.64
CA LYS A 136 -22.51 26.62 -17.66
C LYS A 136 -23.59 25.61 -17.24
N GLY A 137 -23.19 24.59 -16.47
CA GLY A 137 -24.10 23.61 -15.88
C GLY A 137 -24.51 22.51 -16.85
N ARG A 138 -23.55 21.68 -17.23
CA ARG A 138 -23.78 20.52 -18.10
C ARG A 138 -24.69 19.49 -17.41
N ALA A 139 -25.55 18.88 -18.22
CA ALA A 139 -26.35 17.74 -17.85
C ALA A 139 -26.35 16.70 -18.97
N ILE A 140 -26.21 15.43 -18.61
CA ILE A 140 -26.25 14.29 -19.53
C ILE A 140 -27.16 13.20 -18.95
N ARG A 141 -27.88 12.48 -19.82
CA ARG A 141 -28.73 11.36 -19.40
C ARG A 141 -27.89 10.29 -18.71
N MET A 142 -28.40 9.78 -17.58
CA MET A 142 -27.70 8.77 -16.79
C MET A 142 -27.40 7.52 -17.61
N ASP A 143 -28.43 6.94 -18.24
CA ASP A 143 -28.30 5.70 -19.00
C ASP A 143 -27.30 5.83 -20.15
N ALA A 144 -27.29 7.00 -20.81
CA ALA A 144 -26.39 7.28 -21.93
C ALA A 144 -24.93 7.38 -21.47
N LEU A 145 -24.66 8.12 -20.38
CA LEU A 145 -23.29 8.22 -19.86
C LEU A 145 -22.81 6.87 -19.30
N ASP A 146 -23.66 6.15 -18.56
CA ASP A 146 -23.33 4.85 -17.99
C ASP A 146 -22.98 3.84 -19.09
N ALA A 147 -23.79 3.76 -20.16
CA ALA A 147 -23.53 2.88 -21.31
C ALA A 147 -22.22 3.27 -22.02
N LEU A 148 -22.05 4.54 -22.38
CA LEU A 148 -20.85 5.03 -23.09
C LEU A 148 -19.56 4.70 -22.32
N VAL A 149 -19.55 4.87 -21.00
CA VAL A 149 -18.38 4.59 -20.17
C VAL A 149 -18.13 3.08 -20.09
N VAL A 150 -19.16 2.30 -19.80
CA VAL A 150 -19.04 0.85 -19.62
C VAL A 150 -18.63 0.16 -20.93
N ASP A 151 -19.30 0.49 -22.03
CA ASP A 151 -19.05 -0.11 -23.34
C ASP A 151 -17.63 0.21 -23.81
N ASN A 152 -17.18 1.47 -23.67
CA ASN A 152 -15.83 1.86 -24.05
C ASN A 152 -14.76 1.15 -23.23
N LEU A 153 -14.98 0.95 -21.93
CA LEU A 153 -14.05 0.21 -21.08
C LEU A 153 -14.02 -1.28 -21.43
N ILE A 154 -15.17 -1.89 -21.72
CA ILE A 154 -15.24 -3.29 -22.17
C ILE A 154 -14.46 -3.46 -23.48
N GLU A 155 -14.71 -2.60 -24.46
CA GLU A 155 -14.05 -2.66 -25.77
C GLU A 155 -12.54 -2.43 -25.69
N ARG A 156 -12.07 -1.61 -24.75
CA ARG A 156 -10.64 -1.30 -24.63
C ARG A 156 -9.87 -2.26 -23.74
N LEU A 157 -10.49 -2.76 -22.67
CA LEU A 157 -9.80 -3.51 -21.61
C LEU A 157 -10.13 -5.00 -21.58
N LEU A 158 -11.35 -5.39 -21.96
CA LEU A 158 -11.82 -6.78 -21.84
C LEU A 158 -11.79 -7.54 -23.16
N GLN A 159 -11.06 -7.04 -24.16
CA GLN A 159 -10.76 -7.80 -25.36
C GLN A 159 -9.68 -8.86 -25.06
N PRO A 160 -9.83 -10.09 -25.56
CA PRO A 160 -8.97 -11.22 -25.19
C PRO A 160 -7.49 -10.93 -25.46
N ASP A 161 -7.15 -10.36 -26.63
CA ASP A 161 -5.77 -10.02 -26.98
C ASP A 161 -5.16 -8.98 -26.02
N ARG A 162 -5.98 -8.02 -25.56
CA ARG A 162 -5.55 -6.94 -24.65
C ARG A 162 -5.43 -7.43 -23.22
N LEU A 163 -6.33 -8.30 -22.78
CA LEU A 163 -6.24 -9.01 -21.50
C LEU A 163 -4.92 -9.80 -21.44
N THR A 164 -4.63 -10.59 -22.47
CA THR A 164 -3.38 -11.37 -22.55
C THR A 164 -2.15 -10.47 -22.52
N ALA A 165 -2.13 -9.40 -23.31
CA ALA A 165 -1.01 -8.46 -23.31
C ALA A 165 -0.82 -7.73 -21.97
N THR A 166 -1.92 -7.31 -21.33
CA THR A 166 -1.87 -6.60 -20.03
C THR A 166 -1.40 -7.54 -18.92
N LEU A 167 -1.90 -8.78 -18.91
CA LEU A 167 -1.47 -9.82 -17.98
C LEU A 167 0.00 -10.19 -18.19
N ALA A 168 0.46 -10.29 -19.44
CA ALA A 168 1.85 -10.55 -19.75
C ALA A 168 2.79 -9.43 -19.26
N MET A 169 2.43 -8.16 -19.47
CA MET A 169 3.20 -7.01 -18.96
C MET A 169 3.24 -6.97 -17.43
N LEU A 170 2.11 -7.27 -16.78
CA LEU A 170 2.01 -7.39 -15.32
C LEU A 170 2.93 -8.48 -14.76
N TRP A 171 2.91 -9.65 -15.39
CA TRP A 171 3.79 -10.75 -14.99
C TRP A 171 5.26 -10.44 -15.25
N ALA A 172 5.59 -9.77 -16.36
CA ALA A 172 6.96 -9.30 -16.61
C ALA A 172 7.42 -8.32 -15.52
N GLY A 173 6.58 -7.35 -15.13
CA GLY A 173 6.88 -6.43 -14.03
C GLY A 173 7.01 -7.15 -12.67
N ARG A 174 6.21 -8.19 -12.44
CA ARG A 174 6.31 -9.04 -11.24
C ARG A 174 7.55 -9.92 -11.26
N ALA A 175 7.98 -10.41 -12.43
CA ALA A 175 9.22 -11.17 -12.59
C ALA A 175 10.45 -10.30 -12.28
N GLN A 176 10.44 -9.03 -12.69
CA GLN A 176 11.50 -8.07 -12.34
C GLN A 176 11.58 -7.84 -10.83
N LYS A 177 10.44 -7.67 -10.15
CA LYS A 177 10.39 -7.58 -8.67
C LYS A 177 10.72 -8.92 -8.00
N SER A 178 10.36 -10.04 -8.63
CA SER A 178 10.73 -11.38 -8.17
C SER A 178 12.23 -11.52 -8.15
N ALA A 179 12.97 -11.09 -9.18
CA ALA A 179 14.42 -11.20 -9.22
C ALA A 179 15.13 -10.51 -8.03
N GLU A 180 14.66 -9.33 -7.61
CA GLU A 180 15.18 -8.65 -6.42
C GLU A 180 14.87 -9.44 -5.13
N VAL A 181 13.64 -9.97 -5.04
CA VAL A 181 13.23 -10.80 -3.90
C VAL A 181 13.95 -12.15 -3.89
N ASP A 182 14.22 -12.74 -5.06
CA ASP A 182 14.93 -14.01 -5.24
C ASP A 182 16.41 -13.84 -4.86
N GLY A 183 17.01 -12.69 -5.18
CA GLY A 183 18.32 -12.27 -4.65
C GLY A 183 18.33 -12.17 -3.12
N ARG A 184 17.24 -11.63 -2.53
CA ARG A 184 17.10 -11.55 -1.07
C ARG A 184 16.86 -12.92 -0.43
N VAL A 185 16.09 -13.80 -1.07
CA VAL A 185 15.85 -15.18 -0.62
C VAL A 185 17.14 -15.98 -0.65
N THR A 186 17.91 -15.89 -1.73
CA THR A 186 19.21 -16.58 -1.86
C THR A 186 20.22 -16.07 -0.84
N ALA A 187 20.28 -14.76 -0.59
CA ALA A 187 21.12 -14.19 0.47
C ALA A 187 20.74 -14.71 1.87
N LEU A 188 19.43 -14.69 2.21
CA LEU A 188 18.95 -15.21 3.50
C LEU A 188 19.18 -16.73 3.65
N GLN A 189 19.05 -17.50 2.57
CA GLN A 189 19.38 -18.93 2.56
C GLN A 189 20.87 -19.17 2.83
N ALA A 190 21.75 -18.36 2.23
CA ALA A 190 23.18 -18.45 2.47
C ALA A 190 23.55 -18.09 3.92
N GLU A 191 22.88 -17.09 4.50
CA GLU A 191 23.06 -16.69 5.90
C GLU A 191 22.62 -17.80 6.88
N VAL A 192 21.46 -18.43 6.63
CA VAL A 192 21.00 -19.59 7.42
C VAL A 192 22.02 -20.73 7.35
N ARG A 193 22.47 -21.10 6.15
CA ARG A 193 23.48 -22.17 5.96
C ARG A 193 24.79 -21.86 6.67
N THR A 194 25.28 -20.63 6.55
CA THR A 194 26.54 -20.22 7.19
C THR A 194 26.45 -20.31 8.72
N SER A 195 25.31 -19.93 9.30
CA SER A 195 25.08 -20.05 10.75
C SER A 195 24.91 -21.49 11.19
N GLU A 196 24.24 -22.34 10.40
CA GLU A 196 24.12 -23.78 10.65
C GLU A 196 25.48 -24.49 10.56
N ASP A 197 26.32 -24.16 9.57
CA ASP A 197 27.67 -24.72 9.44
C ASP A 197 28.57 -24.34 10.63
N LYS A 198 28.48 -23.09 11.11
CA LYS A 198 29.21 -22.64 12.30
C LYS A 198 28.73 -23.38 13.56
N LEU A 199 27.42 -23.58 13.71
CA LEU A 199 26.84 -24.35 14.81
C LEU A 199 27.31 -25.81 14.75
N ASN A 200 27.26 -26.45 13.59
CA ASN A 200 27.69 -27.84 13.39
C ASN A 200 29.17 -28.04 13.71
N ARG A 201 30.04 -27.10 13.30
CA ARG A 201 31.47 -27.14 13.66
C ARG A 201 31.70 -27.03 15.17
N LEU A 202 30.97 -26.16 15.86
CA LEU A 202 31.05 -26.03 17.31
C LEU A 202 30.55 -27.29 18.02
N TYR A 203 29.46 -27.90 17.53
CA TYR A 203 28.98 -29.17 18.06
C TYR A 203 30.00 -30.29 17.88
N GLY A 204 30.64 -30.40 16.70
CA GLY A 204 31.69 -31.39 16.45
C GLY A 204 32.89 -31.25 17.40
N LEU A 205 33.37 -30.03 17.65
CA LEU A 205 34.49 -29.78 18.58
C LEU A 205 34.18 -30.19 20.03
N ILE A 206 32.93 -30.04 20.45
CA ILE A 206 32.46 -30.47 21.78
C ILE A 206 32.37 -32.00 21.83
N GLU A 207 31.85 -32.64 20.78
CA GLU A 207 31.73 -34.10 20.68
C GLU A 207 33.10 -34.80 20.65
N GLU A 208 34.09 -34.20 19.99
CA GLU A 208 35.47 -34.68 19.92
C GLU A 208 36.28 -34.43 21.22
N GLY A 209 35.68 -33.73 22.20
CA GLY A 209 36.33 -33.42 23.49
C GLY A 209 37.46 -32.39 23.38
N LEU A 210 37.55 -31.67 22.26
CA LEU A 210 38.59 -30.69 21.98
C LEU A 210 38.36 -29.33 22.69
N THR A 211 37.15 -29.10 23.19
CA THR A 211 36.76 -27.86 23.90
C THR A 211 35.75 -28.16 25.01
N GLU A 212 35.93 -27.55 26.18
CA GLU A 212 34.97 -27.61 27.29
C GLU A 212 33.87 -26.55 27.14
N LEU A 213 32.66 -26.85 27.62
CA LEU A 213 31.52 -25.93 27.53
C LEU A 213 31.66 -24.80 28.57
N ASP A 214 32.34 -23.72 28.20
CA ASP A 214 32.48 -22.51 29.01
C ASP A 214 31.37 -21.48 28.73
N ASP A 215 31.31 -20.41 29.54
CA ASP A 215 30.31 -19.36 29.38
C ASP A 215 30.47 -18.59 28.06
N ILE A 216 31.69 -18.52 27.52
CA ILE A 216 31.99 -17.86 26.24
C ILE A 216 31.39 -18.66 25.07
N LEU A 217 31.55 -19.99 25.06
CA LEU A 217 30.94 -20.88 24.07
C LEU A 217 29.41 -20.87 24.16
N ARG A 218 28.86 -20.81 25.38
CA ARG A 218 27.42 -20.71 25.61
C ARG A 218 26.84 -19.44 24.97
N ASP A 219 27.47 -18.29 25.21
CA ASP A 219 27.05 -17.02 24.62
C ASP A 219 27.18 -17.02 23.09
N ARG A 220 28.26 -17.61 22.56
CA ARG A 220 28.48 -17.72 21.11
C ARG A 220 27.46 -18.64 20.44
N LEU A 221 27.08 -19.74 21.10
CA LEU A 221 26.04 -20.66 20.64
C LEU A 221 24.66 -19.98 20.65
N ALA A 222 24.36 -19.20 21.69
CA ALA A 222 23.12 -18.42 21.78
C ALA A 222 23.04 -17.37 20.65
N GLY A 223 24.15 -16.66 20.39
CA GLY A 223 24.23 -15.69 19.28
C GLY A 223 23.99 -16.33 17.91
N LEU A 224 24.67 -17.45 17.61
CA LEU A 224 24.49 -18.15 16.33
C LEU A 224 23.08 -18.73 16.14
N LYS A 225 22.45 -19.21 17.22
CA LYS A 225 21.04 -19.66 17.19
C LYS A 225 20.10 -18.49 16.91
N LEU A 226 20.32 -17.34 17.55
CA LEU A 226 19.52 -16.14 17.33
C LEU A 226 19.62 -15.64 15.89
N ASP A 227 20.83 -15.61 15.32
CA ASP A 227 21.06 -15.20 13.93
C ASP A 227 20.38 -16.15 12.94
N ARG A 228 20.51 -17.47 13.14
CA ARG A 228 19.80 -18.48 12.34
C ARG A 228 18.28 -18.29 12.41
N ASP A 229 17.72 -18.16 13.60
CA ASP A 229 16.27 -18.08 13.78
C ASP A 229 15.69 -16.77 13.22
N ARG A 230 16.46 -15.68 13.31
CA ARG A 230 16.13 -14.40 12.69
C ARG A 230 16.10 -14.51 11.15
N ALA A 231 17.14 -15.09 10.55
CA ALA A 231 17.23 -15.26 9.10
C ALA A 231 16.12 -16.21 8.59
N ARG A 232 15.84 -17.29 9.33
CA ARG A 232 14.77 -18.25 9.01
C ARG A 232 13.39 -17.62 9.08
N THR A 233 13.10 -16.85 10.13
CA THR A 233 11.84 -16.11 10.26
C THR A 233 11.67 -15.09 9.12
N ALA A 234 12.74 -14.41 8.72
CA ALA A 234 12.70 -13.49 7.57
C ALA A 234 12.41 -14.22 6.25
N LEU A 235 13.00 -15.40 6.06
CA LEU A 235 12.79 -16.24 4.89
C LEU A 235 11.35 -16.77 4.83
N ASP A 236 10.80 -17.25 5.95
CA ASP A 236 9.43 -17.75 6.01
C ASP A 236 8.40 -16.65 5.73
N ARG A 237 8.63 -15.42 6.21
CA ARG A 237 7.80 -14.25 5.86
C ARG A 237 7.77 -13.98 4.36
N ILE A 238 8.92 -14.09 3.69
CA ILE A 238 9.01 -13.87 2.24
C ILE A 238 8.32 -15.02 1.47
N ARG A 239 8.49 -16.27 1.91
CA ARG A 239 7.84 -17.44 1.29
C ARG A 239 6.32 -17.39 1.34
N VAL A 240 5.74 -16.96 2.47
CA VAL A 240 4.28 -16.81 2.60
C VAL A 240 3.73 -15.72 1.66
N ALA A 241 4.53 -14.69 1.36
CA ALA A 241 4.16 -13.61 0.46
C ALA A 241 4.35 -13.93 -1.04
N GLN A 242 5.17 -14.94 -1.38
CA GLN A 242 5.42 -15.36 -2.75
C GLN A 242 4.49 -16.51 -3.15
N GLN A 243 3.42 -16.19 -3.90
CA GLN A 243 2.85 -17.17 -4.83
C GLN A 243 3.55 -17.03 -6.19
N PRO A 244 3.98 -18.15 -6.80
CA PRO A 244 4.56 -18.12 -8.13
C PRO A 244 3.56 -17.52 -9.12
N PRO A 245 4.03 -16.82 -10.17
CA PRO A 245 3.14 -16.37 -11.23
C PRO A 245 2.53 -17.62 -11.88
N ALA A 246 1.24 -17.85 -11.62
CA ALA A 246 0.50 -18.87 -12.33
C ALA A 246 0.52 -18.50 -13.82
N VAL A 247 1.10 -19.34 -14.65
CA VAL A 247 0.90 -19.28 -16.09
C VAL A 247 -0.58 -19.60 -16.31
N LEU A 248 -1.43 -18.56 -16.41
CA LEU A 248 -2.85 -18.77 -16.66
C LEU A 248 -2.99 -19.33 -18.08
N ALA A 249 -3.65 -20.47 -18.18
CA ALA A 249 -4.00 -21.07 -19.47
C ALA A 249 -4.86 -20.07 -20.28
N PRO A 250 -4.65 -19.92 -21.59
CA PRO A 250 -5.42 -19.00 -22.45
C PRO A 250 -6.94 -19.17 -22.30
N GLU A 251 -7.41 -20.40 -22.07
CA GLU A 251 -8.81 -20.74 -21.89
C GLU A 251 -9.40 -20.12 -20.61
N LEU A 252 -8.59 -20.01 -19.54
CA LEU A 252 -9.00 -19.34 -18.30
C LEU A 252 -9.10 -17.83 -18.49
N ILE A 253 -8.23 -17.23 -19.31
CA ILE A 253 -8.27 -15.80 -19.63
C ILE A 253 -9.55 -15.48 -20.42
N GLU A 254 -9.91 -16.33 -21.39
CA GLU A 254 -11.15 -16.17 -22.14
C GLU A 254 -12.39 -16.35 -21.26
N GLN A 255 -12.43 -17.39 -20.42
CA GLN A 255 -13.54 -17.63 -19.49
C GLN A 255 -13.69 -16.46 -18.51
N PHE A 256 -12.59 -15.98 -17.94
CA PHE A 256 -12.58 -14.81 -17.07
C PHE A 256 -13.07 -13.57 -17.83
N GLY A 257 -12.57 -13.33 -19.04
CA GLY A 257 -12.98 -12.21 -19.88
C GLY A 257 -14.47 -12.22 -20.23
N ARG A 258 -15.08 -13.40 -20.43
CA ARG A 258 -16.53 -13.54 -20.61
C ARG A 258 -17.30 -13.22 -19.33
N LEU A 259 -16.96 -13.88 -18.23
CA LEU A 259 -17.63 -13.68 -16.94
C LEU A 259 -17.52 -12.23 -16.45
N MET A 260 -16.37 -11.59 -16.66
CA MET A 260 -16.19 -10.17 -16.31
C MET A 260 -17.05 -9.26 -17.18
N ARG A 261 -17.14 -9.51 -18.49
CA ARG A 261 -18.01 -8.72 -19.38
C ARG A 261 -19.47 -8.81 -18.94
N GLU A 262 -19.97 -10.01 -18.69
CA GLU A 262 -21.34 -10.24 -18.22
C GLU A 262 -21.64 -9.56 -16.88
N ASN A 263 -20.73 -9.69 -15.90
CA ASN A 263 -20.89 -9.06 -14.59
C ASN A 263 -20.79 -7.53 -14.66
N VAL A 264 -19.99 -6.98 -15.57
CA VAL A 264 -19.83 -5.53 -15.75
C VAL A 264 -21.01 -4.90 -16.50
N THR A 265 -21.64 -5.63 -17.42
CA THR A 265 -22.83 -5.15 -18.15
C THR A 265 -24.11 -5.33 -17.35
N ALA A 266 -24.33 -6.52 -16.79
CA ALA A 266 -25.61 -6.96 -16.22
C ALA A 266 -25.55 -7.34 -14.74
N GLY A 267 -24.37 -7.35 -14.12
CA GLY A 267 -24.21 -7.68 -12.71
C GLY A 267 -24.73 -6.60 -11.75
N GLU A 268 -24.63 -6.88 -10.46
CA GLU A 268 -25.11 -5.98 -9.42
C GLU A 268 -24.35 -4.63 -9.43
N ILE A 269 -25.09 -3.54 -9.17
CA ILE A 269 -24.54 -2.17 -9.16
C ILE A 269 -23.31 -2.02 -8.24
N PRO A 270 -23.27 -2.61 -7.03
CA PRO A 270 -22.08 -2.53 -6.17
C PRO A 270 -20.83 -3.13 -6.81
N PHE A 271 -20.97 -4.27 -7.51
CA PHE A 271 -19.85 -4.91 -8.20
C PHE A 271 -19.35 -4.05 -9.36
N ARG A 272 -20.27 -3.63 -10.24
CA ARG A 272 -19.94 -2.78 -11.41
C ARG A 272 -19.24 -1.50 -11.00
N LYS A 273 -19.70 -0.90 -9.90
CA LYS A 273 -19.13 0.32 -9.34
C LYS A 273 -17.74 0.10 -8.74
N ALA A 274 -17.55 -0.97 -7.97
CA ALA A 274 -16.24 -1.32 -7.43
C ALA A 274 -15.23 -1.55 -8.56
N TRP A 275 -15.65 -2.25 -9.63
CA TRP A 275 -14.83 -2.46 -10.81
C TRP A 275 -14.44 -1.15 -11.51
N LEU A 276 -15.40 -0.24 -11.73
CA LEU A 276 -15.11 1.08 -12.31
C LEU A 276 -14.17 1.91 -11.45
N GLN A 277 -14.36 1.92 -10.13
CA GLN A 277 -13.49 2.66 -9.20
C GLN A 277 -12.07 2.10 -9.11
N ALA A 278 -11.88 0.82 -9.45
CA ALA A 278 -10.55 0.21 -9.46
C ALA A 278 -9.75 0.58 -10.72
N ILE A 279 -10.44 0.90 -11.82
CA ILE A 279 -9.85 1.13 -13.14
C ILE A 279 -9.79 2.61 -13.50
N VAL A 280 -10.79 3.39 -13.07
CA VAL A 280 -10.99 4.76 -13.48
C VAL A 280 -10.85 5.67 -12.27
N ASP A 281 -9.97 6.67 -12.38
CA ASP A 281 -9.79 7.68 -11.34
C ASP A 281 -10.85 8.78 -11.46
N ARG A 282 -11.10 9.25 -12.69
CA ARG A 282 -12.14 10.24 -12.97
C ARG A 282 -12.66 10.17 -14.41
N ILE A 283 -13.90 10.62 -14.59
CA ILE A 283 -14.56 10.74 -15.88
C ILE A 283 -14.92 12.21 -16.07
N GLU A 284 -14.32 12.85 -17.07
CA GLU A 284 -14.58 14.25 -17.40
C GLU A 284 -15.64 14.31 -18.50
N VAL A 285 -16.75 15.00 -18.21
CA VAL A 285 -17.85 15.19 -19.16
C VAL A 285 -17.79 16.61 -19.73
N ASP A 286 -17.55 16.70 -21.04
CA ASP A 286 -17.62 17.92 -21.84
C ASP A 286 -18.88 17.93 -22.74
N ASP A 287 -19.04 18.94 -23.59
CA ASP A 287 -20.22 19.12 -24.45
C ASP A 287 -20.31 18.04 -25.55
N SER A 288 -19.18 17.60 -26.10
CA SER A 288 -19.12 16.62 -27.19
C SER A 288 -18.15 15.45 -26.94
N VAL A 289 -17.37 15.52 -25.86
CA VAL A 289 -16.31 14.54 -25.57
C VAL A 289 -16.41 14.11 -24.12
N ILE A 290 -16.32 12.80 -23.89
CA ILE A 290 -16.15 12.21 -22.56
C ILE A 290 -14.72 11.70 -22.48
N ARG A 291 -13.97 12.14 -21.47
CA ARG A 291 -12.60 11.65 -21.22
C ARG A 291 -12.61 10.75 -20.00
N ILE A 292 -12.15 9.53 -20.17
CA ILE A 292 -11.95 8.57 -19.09
C ILE A 292 -10.48 8.63 -18.71
N VAL A 293 -10.19 9.01 -17.46
CA VAL A 293 -8.83 9.14 -16.94
C VAL A 293 -8.62 8.08 -15.86
N GLY A 294 -7.58 7.28 -16.02
CA GLY A 294 -7.15 6.30 -15.03
C GLY A 294 -5.65 6.07 -15.12
N ASP A 295 -5.02 5.76 -13.99
CA ASP A 295 -3.62 5.36 -13.94
C ASP A 295 -3.43 3.89 -14.38
N ARG A 296 -2.39 3.66 -15.17
CA ARG A 296 -1.97 2.33 -15.60
C ARG A 296 -1.59 1.46 -14.40
N SER A 297 -1.00 2.05 -13.36
CA SER A 297 -0.65 1.31 -12.14
C SER A 297 -1.89 0.88 -11.33
N SER A 298 -2.96 1.67 -11.35
CA SER A 298 -4.26 1.33 -10.73
C SER A 298 -4.95 0.18 -11.48
N LEU A 299 -4.94 0.22 -12.82
CA LEU A 299 -5.44 -0.89 -13.65
C LEU A 299 -4.68 -2.20 -13.35
N GLU A 300 -3.36 -2.11 -13.26
CA GLU A 300 -2.48 -3.23 -12.92
C GLU A 300 -2.79 -3.84 -11.53
N GLN A 301 -3.05 -3.00 -10.53
CA GLN A 301 -3.45 -3.45 -9.19
C GLN A 301 -4.86 -4.03 -9.14
N ALA A 302 -5.82 -3.44 -9.86
CA ALA A 302 -7.21 -3.90 -9.93
C ALA A 302 -7.31 -5.31 -10.52
N VAL A 303 -6.54 -5.60 -11.58
CA VAL A 303 -6.45 -6.92 -12.20
C VAL A 303 -5.84 -7.93 -11.23
N ALA A 304 -4.80 -7.55 -10.48
CA ALA A 304 -4.17 -8.42 -9.49
C ALA A 304 -5.08 -8.74 -8.28
N MET A 305 -5.90 -7.79 -7.83
CA MET A 305 -6.84 -7.98 -6.72
C MET A 305 -8.02 -8.89 -7.09
N ASN A 306 -8.49 -8.87 -8.35
CA ASN A 306 -9.60 -9.71 -8.78
C ASN A 306 -9.23 -11.19 -8.99
N GLN A 307 -7.94 -11.53 -9.14
CA GLN A 307 -7.49 -12.92 -9.32
C GLN A 307 -7.52 -13.78 -8.05
N THR A 308 -7.47 -13.17 -6.87
CA THR A 308 -7.52 -13.92 -5.59
C THR A 308 -8.95 -14.22 -5.14
N GLY A 309 -9.97 -13.83 -5.91
CA GLY A 309 -11.37 -13.82 -5.45
C GLY A 309 -11.60 -12.88 -4.25
N ALA A 310 -10.57 -12.16 -3.82
CA ALA A 310 -10.62 -11.23 -2.72
C ALA A 310 -11.11 -9.88 -3.27
N MET A 311 -12.44 -9.78 -3.43
CA MET A 311 -13.10 -8.51 -3.10
C MET A 311 -12.47 -8.01 -1.78
N PRO A 312 -12.26 -6.70 -1.56
CA PRO A 312 -11.89 -6.23 -0.25
C PRO A 312 -12.96 -6.73 0.75
N VAL A 313 -12.60 -7.81 1.48
CA VAL A 313 -13.52 -8.59 2.33
C VAL A 313 -14.09 -7.71 3.45
N VAL A 314 -13.40 -6.61 3.73
CA VAL A 314 -13.87 -5.56 4.61
C VAL A 314 -14.73 -4.58 3.82
N ARG A 315 -16.05 -4.69 4.01
CA ARG A 315 -17.00 -3.62 3.66
C ARG A 315 -16.47 -2.31 4.26
N SER A 316 -16.16 -1.32 3.42
CA SER A 316 -15.64 -0.01 3.84
C SER A 316 -16.60 0.72 4.80
N PHE A 317 -17.90 0.38 4.74
CA PHE A 317 -18.93 0.94 5.61
C PHE A 317 -19.91 -0.12 6.09
N GLY A 318 -19.83 -0.49 7.36
CA GLY A 318 -20.87 -1.20 8.09
C GLY A 318 -21.77 -0.23 8.85
N ARG A 319 -23.09 -0.22 8.58
CA ARG A 319 -24.06 0.65 9.29
C ARG A 319 -24.37 0.21 10.74
N LYS A 320 -23.67 -0.78 11.28
CA LYS A 320 -23.91 -1.32 12.63
C LYS A 320 -22.61 -1.41 13.42
N TRP A 321 -21.96 -0.26 13.69
CA TRP A 321 -21.11 -0.17 14.87
C TRP A 321 -21.99 0.34 16.01
N ARG A 322 -22.35 -0.53 16.95
CA ARG A 322 -23.11 -0.15 18.16
C ARG A 322 -22.18 0.64 19.07
N ALA A 323 -22.09 1.95 18.89
CA ALA A 323 -21.16 2.78 19.67
C ALA A 323 -21.53 2.99 21.15
N ARG A 324 -22.55 2.29 21.72
CA ARG A 324 -23.07 2.61 23.08
C ARG A 324 -23.59 1.45 23.94
N LYS A 325 -23.43 0.19 23.52
CA LYS A 325 -23.70 -0.96 24.40
C LYS A 325 -22.66 -2.03 24.12
N ASP A 326 -21.45 -1.78 24.61
CA ASP A 326 -20.43 -2.81 24.71
C ASP A 326 -20.85 -3.82 25.79
N SER A 327 -20.45 -5.07 25.58
CA SER A 327 -20.86 -6.28 26.28
C SER A 327 -20.41 -6.39 27.75
N ASN A 328 -20.13 -5.25 28.40
CA ASN A 328 -19.84 -5.13 29.83
C ASN A 328 -20.89 -4.22 30.50
N LEU A 329 -22.16 -4.56 30.31
CA LEU A 329 -23.27 -4.11 31.16
C LEU A 329 -23.87 -5.33 31.86
#